data_AF-A0A959BU03-F1
#
_entry.id   AF-A0A959BU03-F1
#
_cell.length_a   1.000
_cell.length_b   1.000
_cell.length_c   1.000
_cell.angle_alpha   90.00
_cell.angle_beta   90.00
_cell.angle_gamma   90.00
#
_symmetry.space_group_name_H-M   'P 1'
#
loop_
_entity.id
_entity.type
_entity.pdbx_description
1 polymer ?
#
loop_
_entity_poly.entity_id
_entity_poly.type
_entity_poly.pdbx_seq_one_letter_code
_entity_poly.pdbx_strand_id
1 'polypeptide(L)'
;MKAIIPVAGAGTRLRPLTYTQPKPLIPVAGKPIISFILDQLIELGIREFIFVIGYLGEKIKNYVDTEYPHISREYVTQDVRLGSGHAIWTAREYLKHTDELFIFFGDVIIDVDFKKVMDSPHSCLCVKKVSDPREFGVVEFGQRSKFVKRVVEKPRIPKSDLAMVGFYKIKDVASLIEALDFNIGHNIRSNGEFPLTDAFMAMIEKGVKFVTVTVDNWFNCGKKEVLLDTNATFLDRDGYASSDLPPYDNSIIIHPVSIGKNCNIQNSIIGPHVTIGDNARIKRSIIRDSIIGNFAHIKDINLKRSVVGNDTAITGLRQSLNIGDNTEIDFSLPQG
;
A
#
# COMPACT_ATOMS: atom_id res chain seq x y z
N MET A 1 -7.11 15.09 17.07
CA MET A 1 -6.97 14.71 15.64
C MET A 1 -6.98 13.19 15.57
N LYS A 2 -7.71 12.61 14.63
CA LYS A 2 -7.73 11.15 14.45
C LYS A 2 -7.29 10.77 13.03
N ALA A 3 -6.71 9.60 12.87
CA ALA A 3 -6.52 8.97 11.57
C ALA A 3 -7.44 7.76 11.43
N ILE A 4 -8.04 7.58 10.27
CA ILE A 4 -8.78 6.38 9.89
C ILE A 4 -8.10 5.70 8.70
N ILE A 5 -7.80 4.41 8.87
CA ILE A 5 -7.03 3.62 7.92
C ILE A 5 -7.90 2.44 7.46
N PRO A 6 -8.58 2.55 6.30
CA PRO A 6 -9.33 1.44 5.76
C PRO A 6 -8.38 0.36 5.22
N VAL A 7 -8.51 -0.85 5.78
CA VAL A 7 -7.67 -2.03 5.53
C VAL A 7 -8.51 -3.30 5.31
N ALA A 8 -9.83 -3.17 5.12
CA ALA A 8 -10.77 -4.28 4.98
C ALA A 8 -10.70 -5.04 3.63
N GLY A 9 -9.96 -4.50 2.65
CA GLY A 9 -9.91 -5.03 1.29
C GLY A 9 -9.19 -6.38 1.17
N ALA A 10 -9.75 -7.28 0.36
CA ALA A 10 -9.18 -8.63 0.17
C ALA A 10 -7.91 -8.68 -0.71
N GLY A 11 -7.52 -7.57 -1.34
CA GLY A 11 -6.28 -7.49 -2.13
C GLY A 11 -6.20 -8.50 -3.29
N THR A 12 -7.31 -8.76 -3.99
CA THR A 12 -7.45 -9.86 -4.96
C THR A 12 -6.44 -9.83 -6.10
N ARG A 13 -6.01 -8.64 -6.54
CA ARG A 13 -5.00 -8.43 -7.61
C ARG A 13 -3.60 -8.93 -7.26
N LEU A 14 -3.34 -9.24 -5.98
CA LEU A 14 -2.07 -9.77 -5.48
C LEU A 14 -2.16 -11.24 -5.07
N ARG A 15 -3.27 -11.90 -5.38
CA ARG A 15 -3.34 -13.36 -5.22
C ARG A 15 -2.25 -14.01 -6.10
N PRO A 16 -1.57 -15.05 -5.60
CA PRO A 16 -1.94 -15.85 -4.42
C PRO A 16 -1.49 -15.31 -3.05
N LEU A 17 -0.64 -14.27 -2.97
CA LEU A 17 -0.07 -13.78 -1.71
C LEU A 17 -1.16 -13.40 -0.69
N THR A 18 -2.22 -12.76 -1.19
CA THR A 18 -3.29 -12.25 -0.34
C THR A 18 -4.32 -13.29 0.09
N TYR A 19 -4.13 -14.58 -0.20
CA TYR A 19 -4.96 -15.63 0.41
C TYR A 19 -4.67 -15.83 1.90
N THR A 20 -3.44 -15.57 2.32
CA THR A 20 -2.99 -15.83 3.69
C THR A 20 -2.42 -14.59 4.38
N GLN A 21 -2.09 -13.53 3.64
CA GLN A 21 -1.55 -12.29 4.19
C GLN A 21 -2.38 -11.08 3.74
N PRO A 22 -2.91 -10.25 4.66
CA PRO A 22 -3.60 -9.04 4.26
C PRO A 22 -2.60 -8.12 3.55
N LYS A 23 -3.06 -7.45 2.48
CA LYS A 23 -2.20 -6.59 1.66
C LYS A 23 -1.39 -5.57 2.48
N PRO A 24 -1.96 -4.84 3.46
CA PRO A 24 -1.20 -3.88 4.27
C PRO A 24 -0.01 -4.50 5.03
N LEU A 25 0.00 -5.82 5.21
CA LEU A 25 1.10 -6.54 5.86
C LEU A 25 2.14 -7.09 4.89
N ILE A 26 2.00 -6.90 3.58
CA ILE A 26 3.03 -7.32 2.61
C ILE A 26 4.29 -6.47 2.82
N PRO A 27 5.47 -7.08 2.95
CA PRO A 27 6.71 -6.34 3.18
C PRO A 27 7.18 -5.61 1.92
N VAL A 28 7.66 -4.40 2.11
CA VAL A 28 8.32 -3.55 1.12
C VAL A 28 9.54 -2.94 1.81
N ALA A 29 10.73 -3.14 1.25
CA ALA A 29 12.00 -2.63 1.81
C ALA A 29 12.14 -2.87 3.32
N GLY A 30 11.90 -4.11 3.76
CA GLY A 30 12.12 -4.55 5.14
C GLY A 30 10.97 -4.33 6.12
N LYS A 31 9.89 -3.62 5.76
CA LYS A 31 8.73 -3.45 6.65
C LYS A 31 7.38 -3.53 5.94
N PRO A 32 6.29 -3.88 6.64
CA PRO A 32 4.94 -3.86 6.09
C PRO A 32 4.49 -2.50 5.52
N ILE A 33 3.66 -2.51 4.48
CA ILE A 33 3.06 -1.29 3.89
C ILE A 33 2.40 -0.42 4.96
N ILE A 34 1.65 -1.01 5.90
CA ILE A 34 0.96 -0.27 6.96
C ILE A 34 1.94 0.49 7.87
N SER A 35 3.17 0.00 8.05
CA SER A 35 4.18 0.64 8.89
C SER A 35 4.59 1.98 8.32
N PHE A 36 4.76 2.09 6.99
CA PHE A 36 5.05 3.38 6.34
C PHE A 36 3.99 4.43 6.65
N ILE A 37 2.72 4.03 6.66
CA ILE A 37 1.58 4.90 6.94
C ILE A 37 1.58 5.32 8.42
N LEU A 38 1.76 4.36 9.34
CA LEU A 38 1.72 4.62 10.77
C LEU A 38 2.90 5.49 11.20
N ASP A 39 4.12 5.15 10.78
CA ASP A 39 5.33 5.90 11.10
C ASP A 39 5.17 7.37 10.68
N GLN A 40 4.72 7.62 9.44
CA GLN A 40 4.48 8.98 8.93
C GLN A 40 3.43 9.73 9.75
N LEU A 41 2.28 9.11 10.07
CA LEU A 41 1.23 9.77 10.85
C LEU A 41 1.65 10.03 12.31
N ILE A 42 2.43 9.14 12.90
CA ILE A 42 2.98 9.30 14.25
C ILE A 42 4.01 10.43 14.27
N GLU A 43 4.87 10.55 13.28
CA GLU A 43 5.80 11.68 13.15
C GLU A 43 5.07 13.02 13.06
N LEU A 44 3.87 13.04 12.46
CA LEU A 44 3.01 14.23 12.38
C LEU A 44 2.22 14.53 13.67
N GLY A 45 2.45 13.76 14.74
CA GLY A 45 1.80 13.97 16.03
C GLY A 45 0.42 13.32 16.17
N ILE A 46 -0.02 12.52 15.21
CA ILE A 46 -1.28 11.78 15.33
C ILE A 46 -1.07 10.59 16.26
N ARG A 47 -1.98 10.40 17.22
CA ARG A 47 -1.90 9.36 18.25
C ARG A 47 -3.15 8.49 18.34
N GLU A 48 -4.27 8.93 17.77
CA GLU A 48 -5.54 8.22 17.74
C GLU A 48 -5.82 7.67 16.35
N PHE A 49 -5.93 6.34 16.25
CA PHE A 49 -6.08 5.62 15.00
C PHE A 49 -7.34 4.76 15.02
N ILE A 50 -8.03 4.70 13.89
CA ILE A 50 -9.18 3.85 13.67
C ILE A 50 -8.88 2.98 12.47
N PHE A 51 -8.83 1.66 12.66
CA PHE A 51 -8.59 0.71 11.59
C PHE A 51 -9.91 0.10 11.16
N VAL A 52 -10.29 0.31 9.90
CA VAL A 52 -11.47 -0.36 9.34
C VAL A 52 -11.00 -1.70 8.77
N ILE A 53 -11.16 -2.74 9.56
CA ILE A 53 -10.69 -4.10 9.28
C ILE A 53 -11.79 -4.94 8.61
N GLY A 54 -11.37 -6.05 7.99
CA GLY A 54 -12.28 -6.97 7.32
C GLY A 54 -11.59 -8.30 7.08
N TYR A 55 -11.40 -8.66 5.82
CA TYR A 55 -10.71 -9.91 5.48
C TYR A 55 -9.30 -9.98 6.08
N LEU A 56 -9.02 -11.04 6.85
CA LEU A 56 -7.78 -11.23 7.62
C LEU A 56 -7.48 -10.09 8.63
N GLY A 57 -8.50 -9.38 9.10
CA GLY A 57 -8.40 -8.24 10.03
C GLY A 57 -7.64 -8.55 11.31
N GLU A 58 -7.81 -9.74 11.87
CA GLU A 58 -7.09 -10.18 13.09
C GLU A 58 -5.56 -10.13 12.93
N LYS A 59 -5.03 -10.41 11.73
CA LYS A 59 -3.59 -10.30 11.50
C LYS A 59 -3.10 -8.86 11.56
N ILE A 60 -3.91 -7.91 11.05
CA ILE A 60 -3.61 -6.48 11.13
C ILE A 60 -3.67 -6.01 12.59
N LYS A 61 -4.71 -6.41 13.32
CA LYS A 61 -4.86 -6.11 14.75
C LYS A 61 -3.65 -6.60 15.55
N ASN A 62 -3.30 -7.88 15.42
CA ASN A 62 -2.16 -8.46 16.12
C ASN A 62 -0.84 -7.74 15.79
N TYR A 63 -0.63 -7.38 14.52
CA TYR A 63 0.55 -6.64 14.10
C TYR A 63 0.61 -5.24 14.74
N VAL A 64 -0.48 -4.47 14.67
CA VAL A 64 -0.56 -3.11 15.21
C VAL A 64 -0.46 -3.11 16.74
N ASP A 65 -1.12 -4.04 17.43
CA ASP A 65 -1.07 -4.16 18.88
C ASP A 65 0.34 -4.51 19.38
N THR A 66 1.08 -5.32 18.61
CA THR A 66 2.45 -5.75 18.96
C THR A 66 3.50 -4.69 18.64
N GLU A 67 3.50 -4.15 17.42
CA GLU A 67 4.57 -3.27 16.92
C GLU A 67 4.35 -1.80 17.28
N TYR A 68 3.09 -1.39 17.49
CA TYR A 68 2.74 0.00 17.80
C TYR A 68 2.03 0.13 19.16
N PRO A 69 2.50 -0.46 20.27
CA PRO A 69 1.76 -0.51 21.54
C PRO A 69 1.41 0.87 22.12
N HIS A 70 2.12 1.92 21.69
CA HIS A 70 2.03 3.30 22.17
C HIS A 70 0.93 4.15 21.51
N ILE A 71 0.26 3.69 20.44
CA ILE A 71 -0.86 4.43 19.83
C ILE A 71 -2.20 4.06 20.46
N SER A 72 -3.12 5.01 20.51
CA SER A 72 -4.54 4.74 20.77
C SER A 72 -5.19 4.21 19.50
N ARG A 73 -5.90 3.09 19.58
CA ARG A 73 -6.41 2.37 18.41
C ARG A 73 -7.78 1.79 18.66
N GLU A 74 -8.65 1.94 17.67
CA GLU A 74 -9.95 1.30 17.60
C GLU A 74 -10.01 0.44 16.34
N TYR A 75 -10.66 -0.72 16.45
CA TYR A 75 -10.85 -1.64 15.33
C TYR A 75 -12.32 -1.73 15.00
N VAL A 76 -12.67 -1.37 13.77
CA VAL A 76 -14.05 -1.39 13.29
C VAL A 76 -14.15 -2.37 12.14
N THR A 77 -15.03 -3.36 12.27
CA THR A 77 -15.23 -4.37 11.23
C THR A 77 -16.14 -3.84 10.12
N GLN A 78 -15.70 -3.98 8.87
CA GLN A 78 -16.52 -3.84 7.68
C GLN A 78 -16.89 -5.24 7.16
N ASP A 79 -18.05 -5.75 7.60
CA ASP A 79 -18.52 -7.10 7.23
C ASP A 79 -18.74 -7.25 5.72
N VAL A 80 -19.38 -6.23 5.12
CA VAL A 80 -19.66 -6.19 3.69
C VAL A 80 -18.88 -5.05 3.04
N ARG A 81 -18.07 -5.40 2.04
CA ARG A 81 -17.24 -4.45 1.28
C ARG A 81 -18.08 -3.72 0.23
N LEU A 82 -18.80 -2.69 0.65
CA LEU A 82 -19.66 -1.88 -0.22
C LEU A 82 -18.99 -0.59 -0.72
N GLY A 83 -17.67 -0.44 -0.58
CA GLY A 83 -16.92 0.73 -1.06
C GLY A 83 -16.15 1.48 0.04
N SER A 84 -15.34 2.45 -0.38
CA SER A 84 -14.48 3.24 0.51
C SER A 84 -15.27 4.19 1.42
N GLY A 85 -16.34 4.81 0.92
CA GLY A 85 -17.25 5.62 1.72
C GLY A 85 -17.95 4.77 2.79
N HIS A 86 -18.43 3.58 2.42
CA HIS A 86 -18.99 2.63 3.39
C HIS A 86 -17.98 2.23 4.48
N ALA A 87 -16.70 2.08 4.14
CA ALA A 87 -15.66 1.76 5.13
C ALA A 87 -15.49 2.88 6.17
N ILE A 88 -15.50 4.15 5.74
CA ILE A 88 -15.44 5.28 6.68
C ILE A 88 -16.73 5.36 7.51
N TRP A 89 -17.88 5.12 6.88
CA TRP A 89 -19.18 5.16 7.54
C TRP A 89 -19.36 4.09 8.63
N THR A 90 -18.78 2.90 8.47
CA THR A 90 -18.84 1.86 9.52
C THR A 90 -18.20 2.35 10.82
N ALA A 91 -17.24 3.27 10.75
CA ALA A 91 -16.56 3.86 11.91
C ALA A 91 -17.19 5.17 12.42
N ARG A 92 -18.31 5.62 11.86
CA ARG A 92 -18.89 6.96 12.12
C ARG A 92 -19.08 7.29 13.60
N GLU A 93 -19.42 6.31 14.43
CA GLU A 93 -19.61 6.49 15.88
C GLU A 93 -18.32 6.94 16.57
N TYR A 94 -17.16 6.41 16.16
CA TYR A 94 -15.85 6.80 16.67
C TYR A 94 -15.34 8.13 16.08
N LEU A 95 -15.92 8.56 14.95
CA LEU A 95 -15.61 9.82 14.29
C LEU A 95 -16.41 11.00 14.87
N LYS A 96 -17.47 10.74 15.62
CA LYS A 96 -18.22 11.79 16.34
C LYS A 96 -17.26 12.58 17.24
N HIS A 97 -17.47 13.89 17.30
CA HIS A 97 -16.65 14.83 18.07
C HIS A 97 -15.16 14.89 17.66
N THR A 98 -14.84 14.47 16.43
CA THR A 98 -13.49 14.63 15.89
C THR A 98 -13.40 15.97 15.14
N ASP A 99 -12.51 16.86 15.59
CA ASP A 99 -12.31 18.16 14.94
C ASP A 99 -11.62 18.05 13.57
N GLU A 100 -10.69 17.10 13.45
CA GLU A 100 -9.91 16.90 12.22
C GLU A 100 -9.58 15.42 12.04
N LEU A 101 -9.94 14.91 10.86
CA LEU A 101 -9.79 13.52 10.47
C LEU A 101 -8.81 13.40 9.30
N PHE A 102 -7.85 12.50 9.44
CA PHE A 102 -6.97 12.06 8.36
C PHE A 102 -7.44 10.71 7.86
N ILE A 103 -7.70 10.58 6.57
CA ILE A 103 -8.07 9.32 5.93
C ILE A 103 -6.87 8.87 5.11
N PHE A 104 -6.31 7.69 5.42
CA PHE A 104 -5.15 7.16 4.71
C PHE A 104 -5.40 5.70 4.33
N PHE A 105 -5.50 5.41 3.03
CA PHE A 105 -5.76 4.06 2.55
C PHE A 105 -4.58 3.13 2.84
N GLY A 106 -4.87 1.95 3.39
CA GLY A 106 -3.84 1.02 3.88
C GLY A 106 -3.01 0.31 2.82
N ASP A 107 -3.13 0.69 1.54
CA ASP A 107 -2.43 0.08 0.41
C ASP A 107 -1.64 1.05 -0.47
N VAL A 108 -1.50 2.30 -0.02
CA VAL A 108 -0.73 3.31 -0.73
C VAL A 108 0.39 3.84 0.16
N ILE A 109 1.56 4.04 -0.45
CA ILE A 109 2.66 4.79 0.15
C ILE A 109 2.82 6.07 -0.68
N ILE A 110 3.00 7.21 -0.03
CA ILE A 110 3.13 8.50 -0.70
C ILE A 110 4.32 9.28 -0.16
N ASP A 111 4.91 10.09 -1.03
CA ASP A 111 5.80 11.18 -0.64
C ASP A 111 5.07 12.49 -0.90
N VAL A 112 4.87 13.27 0.15
CA VAL A 112 4.20 14.56 0.09
C VAL A 112 4.75 15.46 1.19
N ASP A 113 4.70 16.76 0.99
CA ASP A 113 4.83 17.72 2.08
C ASP A 113 3.61 17.60 3.02
N PHE A 114 3.74 16.71 4.01
CA PHE A 114 2.70 16.47 4.99
C PHE A 114 2.40 17.73 5.81
N LYS A 115 3.38 18.59 6.09
CA LYS A 115 3.14 19.84 6.82
C LYS A 115 2.19 20.75 6.06
N LYS A 116 2.35 20.86 4.74
CA LYS A 116 1.39 21.60 3.89
C LYS A 116 -0.03 21.06 3.97
N VAL A 117 -0.21 19.75 4.15
CA VAL A 117 -1.52 19.13 4.40
C VAL A 117 -2.01 19.49 5.81
N MET A 118 -1.19 19.24 6.83
CA MET A 118 -1.50 19.49 8.25
C MET A 118 -1.86 20.95 8.53
N ASP A 119 -1.13 21.91 7.97
CA ASP A 119 -1.29 23.33 8.24
C ASP A 119 -2.41 23.99 7.42
N SER A 120 -2.98 23.26 6.45
CA SER A 120 -4.04 23.80 5.61
C SER A 120 -5.29 24.18 6.43
N PRO A 121 -5.87 25.38 6.22
CA PRO A 121 -7.09 25.79 6.89
C PRO A 121 -8.35 25.10 6.32
N HIS A 122 -8.20 24.30 5.27
CA HIS A 122 -9.30 23.65 4.56
C HIS A 122 -9.11 22.14 4.49
N SER A 123 -10.18 21.41 4.17
CA SER A 123 -10.07 19.99 3.82
C SER A 123 -9.16 19.84 2.59
N CYS A 124 -8.32 18.81 2.59
CA CYS A 124 -7.31 18.60 1.56
C CYS A 124 -7.49 17.24 0.89
N LEU A 125 -7.45 17.25 -0.44
CA LEU A 125 -7.35 16.04 -1.24
C LEU A 125 -5.93 15.92 -1.80
N CYS A 126 -5.18 14.89 -1.41
CA CYS A 126 -3.90 14.63 -2.05
C CYS A 126 -4.13 14.05 -3.45
N VAL A 127 -3.43 14.59 -4.45
CA VAL A 127 -3.62 14.24 -5.87
C VAL A 127 -2.31 14.00 -6.60
N LYS A 128 -2.38 13.22 -7.68
CA LYS A 128 -1.28 13.05 -8.65
C LYS A 128 -1.83 13.09 -10.07
N LYS A 129 -1.06 13.66 -11.00
CA LYS A 129 -1.35 13.53 -12.43
C LYS A 129 -1.12 12.10 -12.90
N VAL A 130 -2.09 11.53 -13.60
CA VAL A 130 -2.00 10.16 -14.17
C VAL A 130 -2.29 10.16 -15.67
N SER A 131 -1.73 9.19 -16.38
CA SER A 131 -1.98 9.00 -17.81
C SER A 131 -3.39 8.51 -18.11
N ASP A 132 -3.95 7.65 -17.25
CA ASP A 132 -5.33 7.16 -17.36
C ASP A 132 -6.12 7.40 -16.06
N PRO A 133 -6.93 8.48 -16.00
CA PRO A 133 -7.69 8.83 -14.80
C PRO A 133 -8.95 7.97 -14.58
N ARG A 134 -9.35 7.14 -15.54
CA ARG A 134 -10.63 6.42 -15.53
C ARG A 134 -10.72 5.37 -14.42
N GLU A 135 -9.59 4.96 -13.86
CA GLU A 135 -9.50 3.96 -12.79
C GLU A 135 -9.59 4.56 -11.37
N PHE A 136 -9.69 5.89 -11.25
CA PHE A 136 -9.56 6.61 -9.99
C PHE A 136 -10.66 7.65 -9.76
N GLY A 137 -10.77 8.12 -8.52
CA GLY A 137 -11.49 9.36 -8.21
C GLY A 137 -10.73 10.56 -8.76
N VAL A 138 -11.40 11.40 -9.55
CA VAL A 138 -10.79 12.54 -10.25
C VAL A 138 -11.30 13.86 -9.69
N VAL A 139 -10.37 14.80 -9.50
CA VAL A 139 -10.66 16.15 -9.01
C VAL A 139 -10.78 17.13 -10.18
N GLU A 140 -11.86 17.91 -10.21
CA GLU A 140 -12.10 18.95 -11.21
C GLU A 140 -12.16 20.34 -10.56
N PHE A 141 -11.49 21.32 -11.18
CA PHE A 141 -11.51 22.70 -10.74
C PHE A 141 -12.48 23.55 -11.54
N GLY A 142 -13.03 24.58 -10.90
CA GLY A 142 -13.73 25.66 -11.59
C GLY A 142 -12.74 26.63 -12.23
N GLN A 143 -13.20 27.41 -13.23
CA GLN A 143 -12.36 28.44 -13.84
C GLN A 143 -11.81 29.40 -12.78
N ARG A 144 -10.48 29.53 -12.71
CA ARG A 144 -9.76 30.46 -11.82
C ARG A 144 -10.00 30.28 -10.31
N SER A 145 -10.59 29.16 -9.88
CA SER A 145 -10.77 28.85 -8.46
C SER A 145 -9.63 27.96 -7.95
N LYS A 146 -9.11 28.26 -6.75
CA LYS A 146 -8.20 27.36 -6.03
C LYS A 146 -8.92 26.22 -5.31
N PHE A 147 -10.26 26.29 -5.23
CA PHE A 147 -11.08 25.28 -4.58
C PHE A 147 -11.58 24.26 -5.58
N VAL A 148 -11.62 23.00 -5.13
CA VAL A 148 -12.20 21.89 -5.89
C VAL A 148 -13.68 22.18 -6.16
N LYS A 149 -14.08 22.01 -7.43
CA LYS A 149 -15.47 22.18 -7.85
C LYS A 149 -16.23 20.86 -7.88
N ARG A 150 -15.58 19.78 -8.32
CA ARG A 150 -16.19 18.45 -8.39
C ARG A 150 -15.18 17.36 -8.06
N VAL A 151 -15.69 16.26 -7.54
CA VAL A 151 -14.98 15.00 -7.41
C VAL A 151 -15.85 13.93 -8.07
N VAL A 152 -15.25 13.10 -8.92
CA VAL A 152 -15.99 12.10 -9.71
C VAL A 152 -15.29 10.74 -9.62
N GLU A 153 -16.01 9.70 -9.20
CA GLU A 153 -15.48 8.33 -9.16
C GLU A 153 -15.36 7.75 -10.58
N LYS A 154 -14.15 7.33 -10.96
CA LYS A 154 -13.87 6.54 -12.17
C LYS A 154 -14.63 7.05 -13.40
N PRO A 155 -14.44 8.33 -13.78
CA PRO A 155 -15.21 8.93 -14.85
C PRO A 155 -14.92 8.23 -16.17
N ARG A 156 -15.96 7.88 -16.94
CA ARG A 156 -15.77 7.33 -18.29
C ARG A 156 -15.08 8.33 -19.23
N ILE A 157 -15.39 9.62 -19.06
CA ILE A 157 -14.80 10.74 -19.80
C ILE A 157 -14.18 11.69 -18.76
N PRO A 158 -12.88 11.54 -18.44
CA PRO A 158 -12.22 12.37 -17.44
C PRO A 158 -12.05 13.81 -17.94
N LYS A 159 -12.44 14.79 -17.12
CA LYS A 159 -12.24 16.23 -17.40
C LYS A 159 -10.97 16.80 -16.76
N SER A 160 -10.21 15.94 -16.09
CA SER A 160 -8.98 16.26 -15.38
C SER A 160 -8.12 15.00 -15.30
N ASP A 161 -6.81 15.18 -15.25
CA ASP A 161 -5.82 14.12 -15.07
C ASP A 161 -5.40 13.94 -13.60
N LEU A 162 -6.00 14.72 -12.69
CA LEU A 162 -5.67 14.71 -11.25
C LEU A 162 -6.46 13.63 -10.51
N ALA A 163 -5.80 12.49 -10.30
CA ALA A 163 -6.32 11.38 -9.52
C ALA A 163 -6.09 11.58 -8.02
N MET A 164 -7.08 11.24 -7.22
CA MET A 164 -6.98 11.19 -5.76
C MET A 164 -6.17 9.98 -5.31
N VAL A 165 -5.19 10.20 -4.43
CA VAL A 165 -4.17 9.18 -4.13
C VAL A 165 -4.42 8.37 -2.85
N GLY A 166 -5.53 8.59 -2.15
CA GLY A 166 -5.88 7.85 -0.94
C GLY A 166 -5.38 8.44 0.38
N PHE A 167 -4.92 9.71 0.38
CA PHE A 167 -4.63 10.45 1.61
C PHE A 167 -5.38 11.79 1.64
N TYR A 168 -6.20 11.98 2.66
CA TYR A 168 -7.11 13.12 2.77
C TYR A 168 -7.11 13.70 4.17
N LYS A 169 -7.24 15.02 4.28
CA LYS A 169 -7.53 15.72 5.53
C LYS A 169 -8.93 16.30 5.46
N ILE A 170 -9.74 16.05 6.48
CA ILE A 170 -11.12 16.50 6.58
C ILE A 170 -11.25 17.38 7.82
N LYS A 171 -11.52 18.68 7.60
CA LYS A 171 -11.76 19.67 8.67
C LYS A 171 -13.20 19.66 9.16
N ASP A 172 -14.15 19.33 8.29
CA ASP A 172 -15.57 19.27 8.64
C ASP A 172 -16.02 17.80 8.66
N VAL A 173 -15.70 17.12 9.77
CA VAL A 173 -15.98 15.70 9.96
C VAL A 173 -17.49 15.44 10.11
N ALA A 174 -18.22 16.38 10.71
CA ALA A 174 -19.68 16.28 10.85
C ALA A 174 -20.37 16.25 9.48
N SER A 175 -20.00 17.17 8.57
CA SER A 175 -20.52 17.18 7.20
C SER A 175 -20.14 15.92 6.42
N LEU A 176 -18.95 15.33 6.67
CA LEU A 176 -18.57 14.05 6.08
C LEU A 176 -19.49 12.91 6.54
N ILE A 177 -19.73 12.80 7.85
CA ILE A 177 -20.62 11.77 8.41
C ILE A 177 -22.03 11.93 7.84
N GLU A 178 -22.56 13.16 7.82
CA GLU A 178 -23.89 13.45 7.27
C GLU A 178 -23.98 13.06 5.78
N ALA A 179 -22.96 13.39 4.98
CA ALA A 179 -22.91 13.01 3.57
C ALA A 179 -22.88 11.48 3.37
N LEU A 180 -22.12 10.78 4.22
CA LEU A 180 -22.06 9.32 4.19
C LEU A 180 -23.40 8.67 4.61
N ASP A 181 -24.01 9.15 5.69
CA ASP A 181 -25.33 8.72 6.17
C ASP A 181 -26.39 8.92 5.08
N PHE A 182 -26.39 10.08 4.42
CA PHE A 182 -27.31 10.38 3.34
C PHE A 182 -27.13 9.42 2.16
N ASN A 183 -25.90 9.25 1.67
CA ASN A 183 -25.61 8.39 0.53
C ASN A 183 -25.99 6.94 0.80
N ILE A 184 -25.68 6.42 1.99
CA ILE A 184 -25.97 5.04 2.36
C ILE A 184 -27.47 4.84 2.59
N GLY A 185 -28.13 5.76 3.29
CA GLY A 185 -29.57 5.72 3.55
C GLY A 185 -30.43 5.81 2.28
N HIS A 186 -29.97 6.54 1.26
CA HIS A 186 -30.65 6.69 -0.03
C HIS A 186 -30.10 5.78 -1.14
N ASN A 187 -29.17 4.88 -0.81
CA ASN A 187 -28.54 3.96 -1.75
C ASN A 187 -27.91 4.66 -2.99
N ILE A 188 -27.32 5.84 -2.78
CA ILE A 188 -26.59 6.59 -3.81
C ILE A 188 -25.24 5.92 -4.04
N ARG A 189 -25.07 5.34 -5.23
CA ARG A 189 -23.89 4.56 -5.59
C ARG A 189 -23.31 5.00 -6.92
N SER A 190 -21.98 5.00 -6.98
CA SER A 190 -21.24 5.12 -8.23
C SER A 190 -20.50 3.81 -8.48
N ASN A 191 -20.63 3.27 -9.69
CA ASN A 191 -20.04 1.99 -10.09
C ASN A 191 -20.42 0.80 -9.19
N GLY A 192 -21.63 0.83 -8.60
CA GLY A 192 -22.16 -0.24 -7.73
C GLY A 192 -21.67 -0.19 -6.27
N GLU A 193 -20.82 0.75 -5.92
CA GLU A 193 -20.27 0.94 -4.57
C GLU A 193 -20.69 2.29 -3.97
N PHE A 194 -20.44 2.47 -2.67
CA PHE A 194 -20.46 3.75 -1.97
C PHE A 194 -19.02 4.29 -1.89
N PRO A 195 -18.50 4.95 -2.94
CA PRO A 195 -17.17 5.53 -2.89
C PRO A 195 -17.14 6.79 -2.04
N LEU A 196 -15.97 7.09 -1.47
CA LEU A 196 -15.76 8.29 -0.67
C LEU A 196 -15.87 9.59 -1.48
N THR A 197 -15.64 9.53 -2.80
CA THR A 197 -15.81 10.64 -3.74
C THR A 197 -17.22 11.21 -3.71
N ASP A 198 -18.25 10.38 -3.57
CA ASP A 198 -19.64 10.81 -3.61
C ASP A 198 -19.99 11.57 -2.33
N ALA A 199 -19.41 11.19 -1.20
CA ALA A 199 -19.51 11.94 0.04
C ALA A 199 -18.80 13.29 -0.06
N PHE A 200 -17.58 13.33 -0.62
CA PHE A 200 -16.87 14.59 -0.85
C PHE A 200 -17.61 15.51 -1.81
N MET A 201 -18.24 14.97 -2.87
CA MET A 201 -19.06 15.75 -3.78
C MET A 201 -20.26 16.37 -3.05
N ALA A 202 -20.98 15.61 -2.21
CA ALA A 202 -22.07 16.13 -1.40
C ALA A 202 -21.60 17.23 -0.43
N MET A 203 -20.42 17.08 0.19
CA MET A 203 -19.84 18.13 1.04
C MET A 203 -19.51 19.40 0.24
N ILE A 204 -18.95 19.25 -0.97
CA ILE A 204 -18.65 20.39 -1.86
C ILE A 204 -19.93 21.13 -2.26
N GLU A 205 -21.01 20.40 -2.58
CA GLU A 205 -22.31 20.99 -2.92
C GLU A 205 -22.92 21.78 -1.76
N LYS A 206 -22.65 21.35 -0.51
CA LYS A 206 -23.01 22.07 0.71
C LYS A 206 -22.08 23.24 1.04
N GLY A 207 -21.08 23.51 0.20
CA GLY A 207 -20.17 24.66 0.34
C GLY A 207 -18.90 24.39 1.14
N VAL A 208 -18.62 23.13 1.52
CA VAL A 208 -17.35 22.78 2.18
C VAL A 208 -16.20 22.98 1.19
N LYS A 209 -15.19 23.75 1.61
CA LYS A 209 -14.03 24.08 0.78
C LYS A 209 -13.00 22.96 0.83
N PHE A 210 -12.70 22.40 -0.32
CA PHE A 210 -11.57 21.49 -0.53
C PHE A 210 -10.47 22.15 -1.37
N VAL A 211 -9.22 21.93 -0.97
CA VAL A 211 -8.03 22.26 -1.76
C VAL A 211 -7.28 20.98 -2.11
N THR A 212 -6.34 21.04 -3.04
CA THR A 212 -5.49 19.88 -3.37
C THR A 212 -4.05 20.10 -2.95
N VAL A 213 -3.39 19.03 -2.57
CA VAL A 213 -1.93 18.97 -2.43
C VAL A 213 -1.41 17.92 -3.40
N THR A 214 -0.47 18.30 -4.26
CA THR A 214 0.14 17.35 -5.20
C THR A 214 1.19 16.53 -4.48
N VAL A 215 1.15 15.20 -4.65
CA VAL A 215 2.17 14.30 -4.10
C VAL A 215 3.33 14.14 -5.09
N ASP A 216 4.53 13.99 -4.55
CA ASP A 216 5.75 13.80 -5.33
C ASP A 216 5.80 12.38 -5.88
N ASN A 217 5.57 11.38 -5.02
CA ASN A 217 5.46 9.98 -5.43
C ASN A 217 4.18 9.34 -4.87
N TRP A 218 3.64 8.39 -5.64
CA TRP A 218 2.47 7.61 -5.27
C TRP A 218 2.67 6.14 -5.65
N PHE A 219 2.85 5.31 -4.64
CA PHE A 219 3.07 3.87 -4.78
C PHE A 219 1.79 3.12 -4.41
N ASN A 220 0.97 2.82 -5.41
CA ASN A 220 -0.24 2.02 -5.24
C ASN A 220 0.11 0.54 -5.27
N CYS A 221 0.37 -0.03 -4.09
CA CYS A 221 0.85 -1.39 -3.87
C CYS A 221 -0.24 -2.47 -4.13
N GLY A 222 -1.02 -2.31 -5.19
CA GLY A 222 -2.10 -3.21 -5.58
C GLY A 222 -1.75 -4.24 -6.66
N LYS A 223 -0.55 -4.20 -7.24
CA LYS A 223 -0.07 -5.12 -8.28
C LYS A 223 1.37 -5.56 -7.98
N LYS A 224 1.75 -6.76 -8.42
CA LYS A 224 3.08 -7.34 -8.21
C LYS A 224 4.20 -6.40 -8.68
N GLU A 225 4.09 -5.89 -9.91
CA GLU A 225 5.16 -5.05 -10.47
C GLU A 225 5.34 -3.75 -9.68
N VAL A 226 4.24 -3.13 -9.24
CA VAL A 226 4.32 -1.94 -8.39
C VAL A 226 4.96 -2.24 -7.05
N LEU A 227 4.69 -3.41 -6.43
CA LEU A 227 5.38 -3.81 -5.19
C LEU A 227 6.88 -3.93 -5.39
N LEU A 228 7.33 -4.54 -6.49
CA LEU A 228 8.74 -4.73 -6.80
C LEU A 228 9.43 -3.39 -7.07
N ASP A 229 8.79 -2.51 -7.86
CA ASP A 229 9.35 -1.19 -8.17
C ASP A 229 9.38 -0.29 -6.94
N THR A 230 8.34 -0.36 -6.09
CA THR A 230 8.32 0.33 -4.78
C THR A 230 9.44 -0.20 -3.88
N ASN A 231 9.62 -1.53 -3.83
CA ASN A 231 10.68 -2.15 -3.04
C ASN A 231 12.07 -1.67 -3.48
N ALA A 232 12.36 -1.68 -4.78
CA ALA A 232 13.62 -1.16 -5.31
C ALA A 232 13.82 0.32 -4.94
N THR A 233 12.81 1.16 -5.23
CA THR A 233 12.84 2.60 -4.96
C THR A 233 13.10 2.92 -3.49
N PHE A 234 12.51 2.15 -2.57
CA PHE A 234 12.72 2.36 -1.14
C PHE A 234 14.06 1.80 -0.67
N LEU A 235 14.53 0.68 -1.20
CA LEU A 235 15.86 0.16 -0.89
C LEU A 235 17.00 1.11 -1.33
N ASP A 236 16.77 1.90 -2.39
CA ASP A 236 17.70 2.97 -2.82
C ASP A 236 17.70 4.20 -1.88
N ARG A 237 16.74 4.32 -0.96
CA ARG A 237 16.68 5.42 0.01
C ARG A 237 17.50 5.09 1.25
N ASP A 238 18.09 6.13 1.83
CA ASP A 238 18.79 6.05 3.10
C ASP A 238 17.88 5.50 4.21
N GLY A 239 18.41 4.58 5.01
CA GLY A 239 17.74 4.01 6.18
C GLY A 239 16.85 2.78 5.91
N TYR A 240 16.70 2.35 4.65
CA TYR A 240 15.90 1.16 4.30
C TYR A 240 16.71 -0.09 3.99
N ALA A 241 17.81 0.06 3.24
CA ALA A 241 18.73 -1.05 3.00
C ALA A 241 19.47 -1.41 4.30
N SER A 242 19.70 -2.70 4.52
CA SER A 242 20.56 -3.17 5.61
C SER A 242 22.00 -2.71 5.35
N SER A 243 22.63 -2.06 6.32
CA SER A 243 24.03 -1.61 6.27
C SER A 243 24.99 -2.64 6.86
N ASP A 244 24.62 -3.23 7.99
CA ASP A 244 25.50 -4.07 8.82
C ASP A 244 25.05 -5.54 8.80
N LEU A 245 25.18 -6.17 7.63
CA LEU A 245 24.84 -7.58 7.47
C LEU A 245 25.98 -8.50 7.95
N PRO A 246 25.65 -9.61 8.63
CA PRO A 246 26.66 -10.61 8.98
C PRO A 246 27.21 -11.26 7.70
N PRO A 247 28.43 -11.83 7.75
CA PRO A 247 28.92 -12.65 6.66
C PRO A 247 28.03 -13.89 6.48
N TYR A 248 27.71 -14.20 5.23
CA TYR A 248 26.96 -15.39 4.85
C TYR A 248 27.90 -16.41 4.18
N ASP A 249 27.70 -17.70 4.49
CA ASP A 249 28.57 -18.78 4.04
C ASP A 249 28.67 -18.84 2.50
N ASN A 250 29.88 -18.66 1.97
CA ASN A 250 30.17 -18.66 0.53
C ASN A 250 29.15 -17.85 -0.31
N SER A 251 28.72 -16.69 0.19
CA SER A 251 27.66 -15.90 -0.44
C SER A 251 28.07 -14.46 -0.69
N ILE A 252 27.53 -13.87 -1.76
CA ILE A 252 27.77 -12.48 -2.15
C ILE A 252 26.47 -11.69 -1.99
N ILE A 253 26.55 -10.57 -1.28
CA ILE A 253 25.45 -9.63 -1.14
C ILE A 253 25.77 -8.39 -1.97
N ILE A 254 24.87 -8.03 -2.88
CA ILE A 254 24.97 -6.88 -3.78
C ILE A 254 23.94 -5.85 -3.32
N HIS A 255 24.39 -4.74 -2.76
CA HIS A 255 23.48 -3.69 -2.29
C HIS A 255 22.74 -2.98 -3.45
N PRO A 256 21.56 -2.40 -3.18
CA PRO A 256 20.87 -2.40 -1.88
C PRO A 256 20.03 -3.66 -1.66
N VAL A 257 19.98 -4.13 -0.41
CA VAL A 257 19.14 -5.25 0.05
C VAL A 257 18.58 -4.96 1.43
N SER A 258 17.45 -5.57 1.78
CA SER A 258 16.95 -5.66 3.15
C SER A 258 16.86 -7.12 3.54
N ILE A 259 17.61 -7.56 4.54
CA ILE A 259 17.59 -8.95 5.00
C ILE A 259 17.11 -9.00 6.45
N GLY A 260 16.04 -9.76 6.67
CA GLY A 260 15.43 -9.97 7.98
C GLY A 260 16.31 -10.79 8.94
N LYS A 261 15.85 -10.90 10.17
CA LYS A 261 16.55 -11.58 11.26
C LYS A 261 16.61 -13.08 11.02
N ASN A 262 17.65 -13.73 11.53
CA ASN A 262 17.83 -15.18 11.54
C ASN A 262 17.77 -15.85 10.15
N CYS A 263 18.08 -15.12 9.09
CA CYS A 263 18.19 -15.69 7.74
C CYS A 263 19.42 -16.60 7.62
N ASN A 264 19.24 -17.73 6.94
CA ASN A 264 20.34 -18.63 6.60
C ASN A 264 20.56 -18.60 5.08
N ILE A 265 21.62 -17.91 4.66
CA ILE A 265 21.99 -17.75 3.24
C ILE A 265 23.33 -18.46 3.02
N GLN A 266 23.37 -19.38 2.06
CA GLN A 266 24.58 -20.17 1.77
C GLN A 266 24.78 -20.33 0.26
N ASN A 267 26.03 -20.25 -0.20
CA ASN A 267 26.41 -20.49 -1.59
C ASN A 267 25.56 -19.67 -2.59
N SER A 268 25.20 -18.42 -2.26
CA SER A 268 24.18 -17.66 -3.00
C SER A 268 24.62 -16.24 -3.35
N ILE A 269 23.99 -15.65 -4.37
CA ILE A 269 24.15 -14.24 -4.74
C ILE A 269 22.83 -13.53 -4.53
N ILE A 270 22.79 -12.52 -3.68
CA ILE A 270 21.57 -11.79 -3.33
C ILE A 270 21.75 -10.32 -3.68
N GLY A 271 20.85 -9.80 -4.52
CA GLY A 271 20.79 -8.40 -4.89
C GLY A 271 21.12 -8.12 -6.36
N PRO A 272 20.94 -6.86 -6.79
CA PRO A 272 20.39 -5.74 -6.01
C PRO A 272 18.86 -5.82 -5.85
N HIS A 273 18.31 -4.90 -5.05
CA HIS A 273 16.88 -4.69 -4.79
C HIS A 273 16.13 -5.92 -4.26
N VAL A 274 16.75 -6.65 -3.34
CA VAL A 274 16.12 -7.83 -2.71
C VAL A 274 15.71 -7.52 -1.28
N THR A 275 14.44 -7.81 -0.97
CA THR A 275 13.96 -7.89 0.41
C THR A 275 13.77 -9.34 0.79
N ILE A 276 14.34 -9.78 1.91
CA ILE A 276 14.21 -11.11 2.48
C ILE A 276 13.59 -10.99 3.87
N GLY A 277 12.47 -11.67 4.09
CA GLY A 277 11.80 -11.75 5.38
C GLY A 277 12.52 -12.63 6.39
N ASP A 278 12.11 -12.52 7.65
CA ASP A 278 12.77 -13.21 8.77
C ASP A 278 12.76 -14.74 8.59
N ASN A 279 13.82 -15.39 9.09
CA ASN A 279 13.98 -16.84 9.13
C ASN A 279 13.99 -17.54 7.76
N ALA A 280 14.15 -16.78 6.65
CA ALA A 280 14.26 -17.36 5.33
C ALA A 280 15.55 -18.21 5.19
N ARG A 281 15.47 -19.26 4.38
CA ARG A 281 16.59 -20.17 4.08
C ARG A 281 16.85 -20.17 2.58
N ILE A 282 18.02 -19.71 2.18
CA ILE A 282 18.40 -19.56 0.77
C ILE A 282 19.70 -20.31 0.52
N LYS A 283 19.70 -21.25 -0.43
CA LYS A 283 20.86 -22.09 -0.71
C LYS A 283 21.09 -22.32 -2.19
N ARG A 284 22.30 -22.02 -2.69
CA ARG A 284 22.68 -22.20 -4.10
C ARG A 284 21.71 -21.48 -5.04
N SER A 285 21.46 -20.21 -4.77
CA SER A 285 20.48 -19.41 -5.52
C SER A 285 21.02 -18.04 -5.90
N ILE A 286 20.51 -17.49 -6.98
CA ILE A 286 20.77 -16.11 -7.42
C ILE A 286 19.45 -15.37 -7.38
N ILE A 287 19.35 -14.27 -6.64
CA ILE A 287 18.09 -13.53 -6.47
C ILE A 287 18.35 -12.05 -6.68
N ARG A 288 17.55 -11.40 -7.53
CA ARG A 288 17.57 -9.95 -7.75
C ARG A 288 16.18 -9.37 -7.98
N ASP A 289 15.99 -8.08 -7.70
CA ASP A 289 14.75 -7.35 -7.92
C ASP A 289 13.52 -8.10 -7.38
N SER A 290 13.61 -8.64 -6.16
CA SER A 290 12.64 -9.62 -5.66
C SER A 290 12.31 -9.44 -4.18
N ILE A 291 11.13 -9.87 -3.78
CA ILE A 291 10.69 -9.89 -2.38
C ILE A 291 10.48 -11.35 -1.98
N ILE A 292 11.16 -11.80 -0.93
CA ILE A 292 11.09 -13.14 -0.38
C ILE A 292 10.45 -13.05 1.01
N GLY A 293 9.34 -13.74 1.22
CA GLY A 293 8.60 -13.73 2.48
C GLY A 293 9.32 -14.42 3.65
N ASN A 294 8.74 -14.27 4.83
CA ASN A 294 9.22 -14.89 6.06
C ASN A 294 9.19 -16.42 5.94
N PHE A 295 10.15 -17.11 6.53
CA PHE A 295 10.24 -18.58 6.54
C PHE A 295 10.27 -19.22 5.13
N ALA A 296 10.55 -18.46 4.08
CA ALA A 296 10.66 -19.02 2.73
C ALA A 296 11.91 -19.90 2.58
N HIS A 297 11.78 -21.00 1.83
CA HIS A 297 12.85 -21.95 1.55
C HIS A 297 13.18 -21.93 0.05
N ILE A 298 14.27 -21.26 -0.32
CA ILE A 298 14.67 -21.09 -1.72
C ILE A 298 15.95 -21.86 -1.99
N LYS A 299 15.94 -22.74 -2.99
CA LYS A 299 17.06 -23.64 -3.25
C LYS A 299 17.28 -23.89 -4.74
N ASP A 300 18.54 -23.89 -5.18
CA ASP A 300 18.93 -24.31 -6.53
C ASP A 300 18.24 -23.49 -7.65
N ILE A 301 18.02 -22.19 -7.48
CA ILE A 301 17.20 -21.39 -8.42
C ILE A 301 17.73 -19.97 -8.67
N ASN A 302 17.47 -19.45 -9.88
CA ASN A 302 17.64 -18.04 -10.24
C ASN A 302 16.28 -17.33 -10.25
N LEU A 303 16.10 -16.32 -9.38
CA LEU A 303 14.89 -15.51 -9.29
C LEU A 303 15.18 -14.06 -9.70
N LYS A 304 14.31 -13.53 -10.58
CA LYS A 304 14.30 -12.12 -11.00
C LYS A 304 12.87 -11.61 -10.96
N ARG A 305 12.65 -10.37 -10.52
CA ARG A 305 11.32 -9.72 -10.53
C ARG A 305 10.23 -10.63 -9.96
N SER A 306 10.51 -11.21 -8.79
CA SER A 306 9.69 -12.26 -8.19
C SER A 306 9.21 -11.85 -6.80
N VAL A 307 7.98 -12.21 -6.46
CA VAL A 307 7.44 -12.05 -5.11
C VAL A 307 7.06 -13.43 -4.60
N VAL A 308 7.76 -13.88 -3.55
CA VAL A 308 7.54 -15.18 -2.91
C VAL A 308 6.87 -14.93 -1.57
N GLY A 309 5.76 -15.62 -1.31
CA GLY A 309 5.02 -15.49 -0.05
C GLY A 309 5.75 -16.11 1.14
N ASN A 310 5.18 -15.91 2.33
CA ASN A 310 5.67 -16.55 3.54
C ASN A 310 5.50 -18.07 3.46
N ASP A 311 6.32 -18.81 4.21
CA ASP A 311 6.23 -20.27 4.38
C ASP A 311 6.23 -21.05 3.06
N THR A 312 6.81 -20.45 2.01
CA THR A 312 6.82 -21.01 0.66
C THR A 312 8.16 -21.69 0.40
N ALA A 313 8.13 -22.89 -0.19
CA ALA A 313 9.31 -23.60 -0.64
C ALA A 313 9.40 -23.61 -2.17
N ILE A 314 10.56 -23.21 -2.70
CA ILE A 314 10.88 -23.27 -4.13
C ILE A 314 12.22 -23.97 -4.28
N THR A 315 12.23 -25.08 -5.03
CA THR A 315 13.45 -25.75 -5.45
C THR A 315 13.51 -25.71 -6.96
N GLY A 316 14.60 -25.17 -7.50
CA GLY A 316 14.81 -25.13 -8.94
C GLY A 316 15.12 -26.51 -9.51
N LEU A 317 15.23 -26.54 -10.83
CA LEU A 317 15.29 -27.78 -11.58
C LEU A 317 16.72 -28.34 -11.60
N ARG A 318 16.85 -29.65 -11.37
CA ARG A 318 18.11 -30.38 -11.50
C ARG A 318 18.05 -31.24 -12.76
N GLN A 319 18.99 -31.04 -13.67
CA GLN A 319 19.07 -31.80 -14.92
C GLN A 319 20.36 -32.61 -14.98
N SER A 320 20.30 -33.73 -15.70
CA SER A 320 21.47 -34.49 -16.14
C SER A 320 21.35 -34.61 -17.66
N LEU A 321 22.35 -34.12 -18.38
CA LEU A 321 22.32 -34.05 -19.84
C LEU A 321 23.58 -34.72 -20.40
N ASN A 322 23.41 -35.52 -21.45
CA ASN A 322 24.50 -36.02 -22.28
C ASN A 322 24.28 -35.46 -23.69
N ILE A 323 25.03 -34.42 -24.04
CA ILE A 323 24.76 -33.58 -25.22
C ILE A 323 25.90 -33.78 -26.23
N GLY A 324 25.56 -33.95 -27.51
CA GLY A 324 26.51 -34.10 -28.62
C GLY A 324 26.78 -32.81 -29.40
N ASP A 325 27.59 -32.90 -30.45
CA ASP A 325 28.03 -31.74 -31.24
C ASP A 325 26.87 -31.02 -31.94
N ASN A 326 27.02 -29.70 -32.16
CA ASN A 326 26.02 -28.80 -32.79
C ASN A 326 24.67 -28.73 -32.07
N THR A 327 24.65 -28.82 -30.73
CA THR A 327 23.42 -28.70 -29.94
C THR A 327 23.37 -27.39 -29.18
N GLU A 328 22.24 -26.68 -29.28
CA GLU A 328 21.89 -25.54 -28.44
C GLU A 328 20.75 -25.94 -27.50
N ILE A 329 20.86 -25.58 -26.22
CA ILE A 329 19.77 -25.70 -25.26
C ILE A 329 19.55 -24.32 -24.65
N ASP A 330 18.42 -23.72 -24.98
CA ASP A 330 18.00 -22.43 -24.42
C ASP A 330 16.77 -22.64 -23.52
N PHE A 331 16.90 -22.33 -22.24
CA PHE A 331 15.82 -22.36 -21.24
C PHE A 331 15.25 -20.97 -20.94
N SER A 332 15.67 -19.95 -21.70
CA SER A 332 15.11 -18.61 -21.59
C SER A 332 13.68 -18.57 -22.14
N LEU A 333 12.83 -17.73 -21.55
CA LEU A 333 11.55 -17.39 -22.17
C LEU A 333 11.83 -16.43 -23.33
N PRO A 334 11.21 -16.61 -24.52
CA PRO A 334 11.39 -15.69 -25.63
C PRO A 334 11.01 -14.27 -25.17
N GLN A 335 11.91 -13.32 -25.40
CA GLN A 335 11.61 -11.90 -25.18
C GLN A 335 10.63 -11.46 -26.27
N GLY A 336 9.34 -11.40 -25.91
CA GLY A 336 8.26 -10.86 -26.73
C GLY A 336 7.73 -9.56 -26.14
#